data_AF-A0A0A0DNT2-F1
#
_entry.id   AF-A0A0A0DNT2-F1
#
_cell.length_a   1.000
_cell.length_b   1.000
_cell.length_c   1.000
_cell.angle_alpha   90.00
_cell.angle_beta   90.00
_cell.angle_gamma   90.00
#
_symmetry.space_group_name_H-M   'P 1'
#
loop_
_entity.id
_entity.type
_entity.pdbx_description
1 polymer ?
#
loop_
_entity_poly.entity_id
_entity_poly.type
_entity_poly.pdbx_seq_one_letter_code
_entity_poly.pdbx_strand_id
1 'polypeptide(L)'
;MTEEETRLLSDAVKIGFPVIGTIAGALIGGMSTYLLTKLSHRNDAKKELAKRRFDLLMQTANDVTEFEHMIGTYATEVSNKVQGLKGAVDFDEAKSNIYKKNHPLRRARMALKLLGLKEAEASLEDYVELTRELIRHGPNLSKERASELAKLIVVGPVKFYESLAKEVAIS
;
A
#
# COMPACT_ATOMS: atom_id res chain seq x y z
N MET A 1 6.68 -12.95 -17.04
CA MET A 1 7.67 -12.57 -16.01
C MET A 1 9.03 -12.67 -16.65
N THR A 2 9.69 -11.53 -16.85
CA THR A 2 11.03 -11.44 -17.47
C THR A 2 12.11 -11.45 -16.40
N GLU A 3 13.32 -11.94 -16.74
CA GLU A 3 14.42 -12.12 -15.79
C GLU A 3 14.86 -10.80 -15.10
N GLU A 4 14.63 -9.66 -15.74
CA GLU A 4 14.84 -8.31 -15.18
C GLU A 4 13.94 -8.01 -13.97
N GLU A 5 12.66 -8.40 -14.03
CA GLU A 5 11.69 -8.18 -12.94
C GLU A 5 12.12 -8.96 -11.68
N THR A 6 12.59 -10.20 -11.85
CA THR A 6 13.08 -11.04 -10.76
C THR A 6 14.36 -10.51 -10.10
N ARG A 7 15.27 -9.87 -10.86
CA ARG A 7 16.50 -9.29 -10.32
C ARG A 7 16.22 -8.03 -9.50
N LEU A 8 15.36 -7.14 -10.01
CA LEU A 8 14.93 -5.95 -9.29
C LEU A 8 14.23 -6.29 -7.96
N LEU A 9 13.41 -7.34 -7.95
CA LEU A 9 12.74 -7.83 -6.73
C LEU A 9 13.72 -8.45 -5.72
N SER A 10 14.74 -9.19 -6.19
CA SER A 10 15.81 -9.74 -5.34
C SER A 10 16.64 -8.63 -4.69
N ASP A 11 16.97 -7.58 -5.44
CA ASP A 11 17.77 -6.47 -4.94
C ASP A 11 16.95 -5.53 -4.03
N ALA A 12 15.64 -5.36 -4.31
CA ALA A 12 14.73 -4.61 -3.44
C ALA A 12 14.57 -5.24 -2.05
N VAL A 13 14.54 -6.58 -1.97
CA VAL A 13 14.50 -7.34 -0.71
C VAL A 13 15.82 -7.23 0.07
N LYS A 14 16.96 -7.10 -0.61
CA LYS A 14 18.29 -6.92 0.02
C LYS A 14 18.59 -5.49 0.48
N ILE A 15 18.00 -4.49 -0.18
CA ILE A 15 18.38 -3.07 0.01
C ILE A 15 17.43 -2.33 0.98
N GLY A 16 16.29 -2.89 1.38
CA GLY A 16 15.40 -2.20 2.30
C GLY A 16 14.77 -0.94 1.68
N PHE A 17 14.33 -1.09 0.42
CA PHE A 17 13.39 -0.21 -0.30
C PHE A 17 13.78 1.21 -0.76
N PRO A 18 13.84 1.40 -2.10
CA PRO A 18 13.39 2.66 -2.70
C PRO A 18 12.52 2.52 -3.98
N VAL A 19 11.89 1.37 -4.26
CA VAL A 19 11.10 1.18 -5.51
C VAL A 19 9.57 1.38 -5.34
N ILE A 20 9.00 1.18 -4.15
CA ILE A 20 7.54 1.15 -3.90
C ILE A 20 6.96 2.57 -3.92
N GLY A 21 7.65 3.52 -3.29
CA GLY A 21 7.22 4.92 -3.27
C GLY A 21 7.12 5.53 -4.67
N THR A 22 7.83 4.97 -5.65
CA THR A 22 7.84 5.45 -7.03
C THR A 22 6.58 5.06 -7.79
N ILE A 23 6.03 3.85 -7.58
CA ILE A 23 4.82 3.39 -8.29
C ILE A 23 3.58 4.10 -7.73
N ALA A 24 3.41 4.07 -6.40
CA ALA A 24 2.32 4.79 -5.74
C ALA A 24 2.44 6.30 -5.97
N GLY A 25 3.64 6.87 -5.83
CA GLY A 25 3.90 8.30 -6.03
C GLY A 25 3.71 8.77 -7.47
N ALA A 26 4.08 7.97 -8.48
CA ALA A 26 3.84 8.32 -9.89
C ALA A 26 2.35 8.28 -10.25
N LEU A 27 1.61 7.28 -9.75
CA LEU A 27 0.16 7.18 -9.93
C LEU A 27 -0.56 8.35 -9.24
N ILE A 28 -0.23 8.62 -7.98
CA ILE A 28 -0.77 9.72 -7.16
C ILE A 28 -0.44 11.08 -7.79
N GLY A 29 0.83 11.29 -8.18
CA GLY A 29 1.33 12.55 -8.72
C GLY A 29 0.76 12.87 -10.10
N GLY A 30 0.80 11.93 -11.04
CA GLY A 30 0.26 12.13 -12.39
C GLY A 30 -1.25 12.42 -12.39
N MET A 31 -1.97 11.80 -11.46
CA MET A 31 -3.42 11.95 -11.33
C MET A 31 -3.85 13.29 -10.73
N SER A 32 -3.07 13.81 -9.77
CA SER A 32 -3.28 15.12 -9.17
C SER A 32 -3.13 16.26 -10.19
N THR A 33 -2.11 16.17 -11.05
CA THR A 33 -1.86 17.18 -12.09
C THR A 33 -2.96 17.21 -13.15
N TYR A 34 -3.43 16.05 -13.61
CA TYR A 34 -4.45 15.96 -14.66
C TYR A 34 -5.78 16.63 -14.28
N LEU A 35 -6.24 16.46 -13.03
CA LEU A 35 -7.51 17.02 -12.57
C LEU A 35 -7.44 18.51 -12.22
N LEU A 36 -6.32 18.97 -11.65
CA LEU A 36 -6.10 20.41 -11.46
C LEU A 36 -6.23 21.18 -12.79
N THR A 37 -5.77 20.56 -13.89
CA THR A 37 -5.90 21.12 -15.24
C THR A 37 -7.32 21.01 -15.80
N LYS A 38 -8.04 19.92 -15.55
CA LYS A 38 -9.41 19.68 -16.09
C LYS A 38 -10.51 20.51 -15.40
N LEU A 39 -10.32 20.93 -14.15
CA LEU A 39 -11.28 21.71 -13.35
C LEU A 39 -11.37 23.21 -13.72
N SER A 40 -11.05 23.57 -14.96
CA SER A 40 -11.15 24.94 -15.47
C SER A 40 -12.59 25.26 -15.94
N HIS A 41 -13.20 26.22 -15.23
CA HIS A 41 -14.46 26.93 -15.49
C HIS A 41 -15.85 26.28 -15.21
N ARG A 42 -16.66 27.07 -14.48
CA ARG A 42 -18.14 27.07 -14.29
C ARG A 42 -18.78 25.99 -13.37
N ASN A 43 -18.51 26.06 -12.05
CA ASN A 43 -19.47 25.88 -10.93
C ASN A 43 -18.72 25.73 -9.60
N ASP A 44 -18.72 26.75 -8.74
CA ASP A 44 -17.89 26.73 -7.52
C ASP A 44 -18.34 25.66 -6.50
N ALA A 45 -19.64 25.43 -6.34
CA ALA A 45 -20.15 24.42 -5.41
C ALA A 45 -19.86 22.98 -5.87
N LYS A 46 -20.03 22.69 -7.17
CA LYS A 46 -19.71 21.36 -7.72
C LYS A 46 -18.20 21.11 -7.73
N LYS A 47 -17.41 22.16 -7.99
CA LYS A 47 -15.95 22.13 -7.91
C LYS A 47 -15.47 21.81 -6.50
N GLU A 48 -16.04 22.46 -5.49
CA GLU A 48 -15.69 22.21 -4.10
C GLU A 48 -16.03 20.77 -3.67
N LEU A 49 -17.19 20.24 -4.10
CA LEU A 49 -17.54 18.83 -3.85
C LEU A 49 -16.61 17.85 -4.56
N ALA A 50 -16.28 18.09 -5.83
CA ALA A 50 -15.35 17.27 -6.59
C ALA A 50 -13.95 17.29 -5.98
N LYS A 51 -13.47 18.47 -5.57
CA LYS A 51 -12.19 18.65 -4.88
C LYS A 51 -12.17 17.89 -3.56
N ARG A 52 -13.21 18.00 -2.71
CA ARG A 52 -13.28 17.25 -1.45
C ARG A 52 -13.30 15.74 -1.66
N ARG A 53 -14.03 15.26 -2.68
CA ARG A 53 -14.03 13.84 -3.05
C ARG A 53 -12.62 13.40 -3.46
N PHE A 54 -11.94 14.19 -4.29
CA PHE A 54 -10.56 13.94 -4.70
C PHE A 54 -9.59 13.94 -3.51
N ASP A 55 -9.64 14.95 -2.65
CA ASP A 55 -8.79 15.04 -1.46
C ASP A 55 -8.99 13.80 -0.55
N LEU A 56 -10.23 13.32 -0.41
CA LEU A 56 -10.53 12.11 0.35
C LEU A 56 -9.98 10.84 -0.33
N LEU A 57 -10.04 10.76 -1.67
CA LEU A 57 -9.41 9.67 -2.45
C LEU A 57 -7.89 9.66 -2.24
N MET A 58 -7.24 10.83 -2.33
CA MET A 58 -5.80 10.97 -2.10
C MET A 58 -5.39 10.63 -0.68
N GLN A 59 -6.19 11.07 0.31
CA GLN A 59 -5.98 10.70 1.70
C GLN A 59 -6.11 9.19 1.89
N THR A 60 -7.10 8.56 1.25
CA THR A 60 -7.29 7.10 1.29
C THR A 60 -6.10 6.36 0.71
N ALA A 61 -5.57 6.82 -0.44
CA ALA A 61 -4.36 6.25 -1.03
C ALA A 61 -3.17 6.35 -0.07
N ASN A 62 -2.94 7.54 0.51
CA ASN A 62 -1.85 7.77 1.45
C ASN A 62 -1.97 6.90 2.71
N ASP A 63 -3.19 6.76 3.25
CA ASP A 63 -3.45 5.89 4.41
C ASP A 63 -3.13 4.42 4.09
N VAL A 64 -3.42 3.94 2.87
CA VAL A 64 -3.04 2.59 2.43
C VAL A 64 -1.53 2.47 2.23
N THR A 65 -0.87 3.45 1.63
CA THR A 65 0.59 3.48 1.47
C THR A 65 1.31 3.45 2.83
N GLU A 66 0.80 4.16 3.83
CA GLU A 66 1.36 4.15 5.19
C GLU A 66 1.23 2.76 5.82
N PHE A 67 0.07 2.12 5.67
CA PHE A 67 -0.13 0.74 6.12
C PHE A 67 0.79 -0.24 5.39
N GLU A 68 0.87 -0.14 4.07
CA GLU A 68 1.73 -0.93 3.19
C GLU A 68 3.20 -0.84 3.62
N HIS A 69 3.68 0.38 3.88
CA HIS A 69 5.04 0.59 4.35
C HIS A 69 5.30 -0.16 5.66
N MET A 70 4.42 0.01 6.66
CA MET A 70 4.60 -0.66 7.95
C MET A 70 4.62 -2.18 7.79
N ILE A 71 3.67 -2.76 7.03
CA ILE A 71 3.55 -4.21 6.88
C ILE A 71 4.65 -4.81 6.00
N GLY A 72 5.11 -4.09 4.98
CA GLY A 72 6.26 -4.46 4.17
C GLY A 72 7.57 -4.49 4.97
N THR A 73 7.78 -3.49 5.84
CA THR A 73 8.91 -3.49 6.79
C THR A 73 8.84 -4.70 7.71
N TYR A 74 7.68 -4.95 8.32
CA TYR A 74 7.52 -6.14 9.18
C TYR A 74 7.73 -7.45 8.42
N ALA A 75 7.25 -7.57 7.18
CA ALA A 75 7.45 -8.77 6.37
C ALA A 75 8.92 -9.03 6.05
N THR A 76 9.66 -7.96 5.74
CA THR A 76 11.11 -8.02 5.50
C THR A 76 11.84 -8.47 6.77
N GLU A 77 11.49 -7.92 7.92
CA GLU A 77 12.12 -8.28 9.19
C GLU A 77 11.78 -9.69 9.67
N VAL A 78 10.55 -10.18 9.44
CA VAL A 78 10.21 -11.59 9.65
C VAL A 78 11.08 -12.48 8.77
N SER A 79 11.21 -12.16 7.48
CA SER A 79 12.05 -12.93 6.56
C SER A 79 13.51 -12.96 7.01
N ASN A 80 14.08 -11.80 7.38
CA ASN A 80 15.45 -11.71 7.88
C ASN A 80 15.64 -12.55 9.14
N LYS A 81 14.73 -12.44 10.11
CA LYS A 81 14.80 -13.17 11.38
C LYS A 81 14.74 -14.69 11.19
N VAL A 82 13.83 -15.16 10.34
CA VAL A 82 13.68 -16.60 10.04
C VAL A 82 14.90 -17.14 9.26
N GLN A 83 15.55 -16.30 8.45
CA GLN A 83 16.78 -16.64 7.74
C GLN A 83 18.06 -16.50 8.58
N GLY A 84 17.99 -15.89 9.77
CA GLY A 84 19.17 -15.58 10.60
C GLY A 84 20.00 -14.40 10.07
N LEU A 85 19.41 -13.55 9.24
CA LEU A 85 20.02 -12.34 8.69
C LEU A 85 19.79 -11.15 9.62
N LYS A 86 20.71 -10.18 9.56
CA LYS A 86 20.55 -8.93 10.29
C LYS A 86 19.56 -8.02 9.56
N GLY A 87 18.54 -7.58 10.29
CA GLY A 87 17.55 -6.61 9.84
C GLY A 87 18.11 -5.21 9.60
N ALA A 88 17.39 -4.43 8.79
CA ALA A 88 17.65 -3.00 8.67
C ALA A 88 17.03 -2.22 9.84
N VAL A 89 15.91 -2.75 10.37
CA VAL A 89 15.20 -2.23 11.54
C VAL A 89 15.12 -3.32 12.60
N ASP A 90 14.95 -2.93 13.87
CA ASP A 90 14.70 -3.90 14.93
C ASP A 90 13.36 -4.63 14.72
N PHE A 91 13.37 -5.95 14.89
CA PHE A 91 12.19 -6.79 14.68
C PHE A 91 11.04 -6.45 15.63
N ASP A 92 11.34 -6.20 16.91
CA ASP A 92 10.31 -5.90 17.90
C ASP A 92 9.74 -4.50 17.69
N GLU A 93 10.54 -3.56 17.20
CA GLU A 93 10.07 -2.27 16.71
C GLU A 93 9.10 -2.42 15.52
N ALA A 94 9.50 -3.17 14.48
CA ALA A 94 8.67 -3.40 13.30
C ALA A 94 7.34 -4.08 13.68
N LYS A 95 7.39 -5.07 14.57
CA LYS A 95 6.20 -5.74 15.12
C LYS A 95 5.31 -4.76 15.89
N SER A 96 5.88 -3.95 16.77
CA SER A 96 5.15 -2.97 17.59
C SER A 96 4.44 -1.93 16.72
N ASN A 97 5.08 -1.49 15.62
CA ASN A 97 4.48 -0.53 14.69
C ASN A 97 3.17 -1.07 14.09
N ILE A 98 3.12 -2.33 13.68
CA ILE A 98 1.88 -2.95 13.14
C ILE A 98 0.75 -2.95 14.16
N TYR A 99 1.02 -3.40 15.39
CA TYR A 99 -0.04 -3.53 16.39
C TYR A 99 -0.52 -2.18 16.94
N LYS A 100 0.38 -1.21 17.10
CA LYS A 100 0.07 0.08 17.74
C LYS A 100 -0.37 1.16 16.76
N LYS A 101 0.04 1.09 15.48
CA LYS A 101 -0.20 2.16 14.51
C LYS A 101 -1.12 1.75 13.36
N ASN A 102 -2.03 0.79 13.55
CA ASN A 102 -2.96 0.34 12.50
C ASN A 102 -4.11 1.32 12.17
N HIS A 103 -3.98 2.59 12.59
CA HIS A 103 -4.96 3.64 12.29
C HIS A 103 -5.11 3.95 10.79
N PRO A 104 -4.05 3.98 9.96
CA PRO A 104 -4.16 4.27 8.53
C PRO A 104 -5.09 3.29 7.81
N LEU A 105 -4.93 1.98 8.02
CA LEU A 105 -5.82 0.97 7.42
C LEU A 105 -7.30 1.19 7.81
N ARG A 106 -7.54 1.52 9.09
CA ARG A 106 -8.90 1.79 9.57
C ARG A 106 -9.49 3.03 8.90
N ARG A 107 -8.71 4.12 8.77
CA ARG A 107 -9.14 5.34 8.09
C ARG A 107 -9.44 5.08 6.62
N ALA A 108 -8.56 4.37 5.91
CA ALA A 108 -8.75 3.99 4.52
C ALA A 108 -10.05 3.20 4.33
N ARG A 109 -10.28 2.14 5.10
CA ARG A 109 -11.53 1.35 5.03
C ARG A 109 -12.78 2.20 5.28
N MET A 110 -12.74 3.12 6.24
CA MET A 110 -13.87 4.03 6.49
C MET A 110 -14.12 4.97 5.31
N ALA A 111 -13.06 5.54 4.73
CA ALA A 111 -13.16 6.43 3.59
C ALA A 111 -13.72 5.72 2.35
N LEU A 112 -13.27 4.50 2.05
CA LEU A 112 -13.80 3.69 0.95
C LEU A 112 -15.29 3.41 1.10
N LYS A 113 -15.75 3.09 2.31
CA LYS A 113 -17.17 2.90 2.61
C LYS A 113 -17.98 4.18 2.42
N LEU A 114 -17.46 5.32 2.89
CA LEU A 114 -18.12 6.62 2.72
C LEU A 114 -18.22 7.03 1.24
N LEU A 115 -17.20 6.71 0.44
CA LEU A 115 -17.15 7.01 -0.99
C LEU A 115 -17.93 6.00 -1.84
N GLY A 116 -18.33 4.85 -1.27
CA GLY A 116 -19.05 3.79 -1.96
C GLY A 116 -18.20 2.92 -2.89
N LEU A 117 -16.87 2.89 -2.69
CA LEU A 117 -15.92 2.28 -3.63
C LEU A 117 -15.73 0.78 -3.36
N LYS A 118 -16.71 -0.02 -3.76
CA LYS A 118 -16.74 -1.46 -3.44
C LYS A 118 -15.58 -2.26 -4.06
N GLU A 119 -15.17 -1.94 -5.29
CA GLU A 119 -14.06 -2.64 -5.96
C GLU A 119 -12.72 -2.37 -5.24
N ALA A 120 -12.49 -1.11 -4.86
CA ALA A 120 -11.32 -0.72 -4.08
C ALA A 120 -11.35 -1.33 -2.67
N GLU A 121 -12.51 -1.34 -2.02
CA GLU A 121 -12.67 -2.01 -0.72
C GLU A 121 -12.31 -3.50 -0.79
N ALA A 122 -12.85 -4.22 -1.78
CA ALA A 122 -12.56 -5.64 -1.98
C ALA A 122 -11.07 -5.88 -2.26
N SER A 123 -10.46 -5.09 -3.16
CA SER A 123 -9.05 -5.23 -3.50
C SER A 123 -8.12 -4.95 -2.32
N LEU A 124 -8.47 -3.98 -1.46
CA LEU A 124 -7.74 -3.72 -0.22
C LEU A 124 -7.90 -4.88 0.77
N GLU A 125 -9.08 -5.47 0.88
CA GLU A 125 -9.31 -6.60 1.79
C GLU A 125 -8.51 -7.83 1.37
N ASP A 126 -8.47 -8.16 0.09
CA ASP A 126 -7.64 -9.25 -0.44
C ASP A 126 -6.16 -9.09 -0.02
N TYR A 127 -5.65 -7.87 -0.10
CA TYR A 127 -4.30 -7.56 0.37
C TYR A 127 -4.16 -7.73 1.88
N VAL A 128 -5.12 -7.23 2.67
CA VAL A 128 -5.08 -7.37 4.13
C VAL A 128 -5.13 -8.84 4.55
N GLU A 129 -5.91 -9.70 3.89
CA GLU A 129 -5.93 -11.14 4.19
C GLU A 129 -4.54 -11.77 4.04
N LEU A 130 -3.79 -11.43 2.98
CA LEU A 130 -2.39 -11.87 2.82
C LEU A 130 -1.52 -11.45 4.01
N THR A 131 -1.71 -10.24 4.52
CA THR A 131 -0.92 -9.74 5.66
C THR A 131 -1.27 -10.42 6.99
N ARG A 132 -2.48 -10.96 7.15
CA ARG A 132 -2.92 -11.56 8.42
C ARG A 132 -2.13 -12.81 8.77
N GLU A 133 -1.77 -13.60 7.76
CA GLU A 133 -0.92 -14.78 7.96
C GLU A 133 0.44 -14.39 8.54
N LEU A 134 1.08 -13.37 7.95
CA LEU A 134 2.34 -12.83 8.43
C LEU A 134 2.22 -12.29 9.86
N ILE A 135 1.18 -11.53 10.18
CA ILE A 135 0.95 -10.97 11.52
C ILE A 135 0.75 -12.09 12.55
N ARG A 136 0.00 -13.13 12.19
CA ARG A 136 -0.35 -14.23 13.09
C ARG A 136 0.83 -15.16 13.36
N HIS A 137 1.57 -15.53 12.33
CA HIS A 137 2.60 -16.58 12.42
C HIS A 137 4.01 -16.00 12.52
N GLY A 138 4.26 -14.84 11.91
CA GLY A 138 5.51 -14.08 12.02
C GLY A 138 6.76 -14.98 11.98
N PRO A 139 7.59 -15.00 13.04
CA PRO A 139 8.86 -15.74 13.04
C PRO A 139 8.70 -17.27 13.12
N ASN A 140 7.47 -17.78 13.28
CA ASN A 140 7.19 -19.22 13.28
C ASN A 140 6.90 -19.76 11.86
N LEU A 141 6.92 -18.90 10.84
CA LEU A 141 6.80 -19.31 9.45
C LEU A 141 8.05 -20.07 8.99
N SER A 142 7.90 -20.95 7.99
CA SER A 142 9.06 -21.52 7.32
C SER A 142 9.84 -20.44 6.56
N LYS A 143 11.13 -20.69 6.30
CA LYS A 143 11.99 -19.77 5.52
C LYS A 143 11.39 -19.46 4.16
N GLU A 144 10.85 -20.48 3.50
CA GLU A 144 10.25 -20.41 2.18
C GLU A 144 8.99 -19.53 2.22
N ARG A 145 8.09 -19.78 3.18
CA ARG A 145 6.82 -19.05 3.28
C ARG A 145 7.03 -17.60 3.74
N ALA A 146 7.95 -17.36 4.67
CA ALA A 146 8.31 -16.00 5.09
C ALA A 146 8.86 -15.18 3.90
N SER A 147 9.71 -15.79 3.08
CA SER A 147 10.26 -15.14 1.88
C SER A 147 9.20 -14.89 0.81
N GLU A 148 8.29 -15.84 0.61
CA GLU A 148 7.17 -15.71 -0.33
C GLU A 148 6.22 -14.59 0.09
N LEU A 149 5.78 -14.58 1.35
CA LEU A 149 4.92 -13.55 1.90
C LEU A 149 5.60 -12.18 1.85
N ALA A 150 6.88 -12.09 2.18
CA ALA A 150 7.63 -10.84 2.06
C ALA A 150 7.58 -10.30 0.62
N LYS A 151 7.82 -11.14 -0.40
CA LYS A 151 7.72 -10.73 -1.81
C LYS A 151 6.31 -10.26 -2.17
N LEU A 152 5.27 -11.02 -1.79
CA LEU A 152 3.89 -10.68 -2.12
C LEU A 152 3.43 -9.38 -1.45
N ILE A 153 3.78 -9.20 -0.17
CA ILE A 153 3.40 -8.02 0.61
C ILE A 153 4.16 -6.78 0.12
N VAL A 154 5.43 -6.93 -0.22
CA VAL A 154 6.27 -5.86 -0.77
C VAL A 154 5.77 -5.35 -2.12
N VAL A 155 5.11 -6.18 -2.93
CA VAL A 155 4.50 -5.71 -4.19
C VAL A 155 3.36 -4.70 -3.92
N GLY A 156 2.76 -4.74 -2.72
CA GLY A 156 1.68 -3.85 -2.33
C GLY A 156 0.35 -4.17 -3.02
N PRO A 157 -0.71 -3.43 -2.67
CA PRO A 157 -2.06 -3.68 -3.17
C PRO A 157 -2.27 -3.03 -4.56
N VAL A 158 -1.56 -3.48 -5.59
CA VAL A 158 -1.61 -2.88 -6.95
C VAL A 158 -3.05 -2.74 -7.47
N LYS A 159 -3.86 -3.79 -7.35
CA LYS A 159 -5.28 -3.78 -7.78
C LYS A 159 -6.12 -2.72 -7.07
N PHE A 160 -5.82 -2.44 -5.80
CA PHE A 160 -6.48 -1.37 -5.06
C PHE A 160 -6.16 -0.02 -5.71
N TYR A 161 -4.89 0.29 -5.98
CA TYR A 161 -4.51 1.55 -6.61
C TYR A 161 -5.08 1.68 -8.03
N GLU A 162 -5.12 0.60 -8.82
CA GLU A 162 -5.78 0.58 -10.13
C GLU A 162 -7.28 0.87 -10.03
N SER A 163 -7.97 0.26 -9.07
CA SER A 163 -9.40 0.51 -8.86
C SER A 163 -9.67 1.95 -8.39
N LEU A 164 -8.80 2.51 -7.54
CA LEU A 164 -8.89 3.89 -7.09
C LEU A 164 -8.65 4.87 -8.25
N ALA A 165 -7.71 4.54 -9.14
CA ALA A 165 -7.38 5.34 -10.31
C ALA A 165 -8.57 5.51 -11.27
N LYS A 166 -9.37 4.45 -11.47
CA LYS A 166 -10.59 4.50 -12.30
C LYS A 166 -11.59 5.53 -11.77
N GLU A 167 -11.79 5.56 -10.46
CA GLU A 167 -12.74 6.49 -9.81
C GLU A 167 -12.34 7.95 -9.95
N VAL A 168 -11.04 8.20 -9.97
CA VAL A 168 -10.49 9.53 -10.17
C VAL A 168 -10.58 9.97 -11.64
N ALA A 169 -10.51 9.04 -12.60
CA ALA A 169 -10.67 9.34 -14.02
C ALA A 169 -12.12 9.63 -14.45
N ILE A 170 -13.11 9.08 -13.72
CA ILE A 170 -14.55 9.22 -14.01
C ILE A 170 -15.16 10.48 -13.37
N SER A 171 -14.49 11.06 -12.36
CA SER A 171 -14.89 12.32 -11.70
C SER A 171 -14.54 13.58 -12.52
#